data_AF-A0A2D4YDR4-F1
#
_entry.id   AF-A0A2D4YDR4-F1
#
_cell.length_a   1.000
_cell.length_b   1.000
_cell.length_c   1.000
_cell.angle_alpha   90.00
_cell.angle_beta   90.00
_cell.angle_gamma   90.00
#
_symmetry.space_group_name_H-M   'P 1'
#
loop_
_entity.id
_entity.type
_entity.pdbx_description
1 polymer ?
#
loop_
_entity_poly.entity_id
_entity_poly.type
_entity_poly.pdbx_seq_one_letter_code
_entity_poly.pdbx_strand_id
1 'polypeptide(L)'
;MHTEFMPITNVEVPEYFVQGQTYEINMSYIKPSSCYVFNNIIFDIEGHERTVAILNTVYEDSNCIPEGDSTTVSFDLTVSGNEVYLFKFYQGSPNGVDQYHLVEVPVVDSREYNSQAVENK
;
A
#
# COMPACT_ATOMS: atom_id res chain seq x y z
N MET A 1 21.84 -12.93 -4.76
CA MET A 1 20.55 -12.26 -5.04
C MET A 1 19.52 -12.83 -4.10
N HIS A 2 18.74 -11.98 -3.48
CA HIS A 2 17.70 -12.35 -2.54
C HIS A 2 16.55 -11.34 -2.62
N THR A 3 15.48 -11.57 -1.87
CA THR A 3 14.36 -10.63 -1.76
C THR A 3 14.34 -9.96 -0.40
N GLU A 4 13.98 -8.68 -0.36
CA GLU A 4 13.91 -7.89 0.86
C GLU A 4 12.61 -7.10 0.90
N PHE A 5 11.95 -7.08 2.07
CA PHE A 5 10.79 -6.23 2.30
C PHE A 5 11.23 -4.80 2.56
N MET A 6 10.63 -3.87 1.84
CA MET A 6 10.94 -2.45 1.96
C MET A 6 9.93 -1.77 2.89
N PRO A 7 10.38 -1.04 3.93
CA PRO A 7 9.51 -0.21 4.75
C PRO A 7 8.80 0.84 3.90
N ILE A 8 7.47 0.89 4.02
CA ILE A 8 6.65 1.89 3.37
C ILE A 8 6.76 3.20 4.16
N THR A 9 7.18 4.27 3.48
CA THR A 9 7.41 5.59 4.09
C THR A 9 6.23 6.54 3.93
N ASN A 10 5.41 6.34 2.89
CA ASN A 10 4.21 7.14 2.64
C ASN A 10 3.14 6.30 1.94
N VAL A 11 1.87 6.61 2.21
CA VAL A 11 0.71 6.01 1.54
C VAL A 11 -0.30 7.08 1.18
N GLU A 12 -0.92 6.95 0.02
CA GLU A 12 -2.04 7.80 -0.41
C GLU A 12 -3.28 6.91 -0.51
N VAL A 13 -4.16 7.05 0.48
CA VAL A 13 -5.39 6.27 0.60
C VAL A 13 -6.56 7.25 0.74
N PRO A 14 -7.66 7.07 0.00
CA PRO A 14 -8.87 7.89 0.16
C PRO A 14 -9.42 7.85 1.58
N GLU A 15 -10.10 8.93 2.00
CA GLU A 15 -10.79 8.99 3.31
C GLU A 15 -11.93 7.98 3.44
N TYR A 16 -12.53 7.59 2.31
CA TYR A 16 -13.54 6.55 2.24
C TYR A 16 -13.55 5.90 0.85
N PHE A 17 -14.06 4.67 0.80
CA PHE A 17 -14.32 3.98 -0.44
C PHE A 17 -15.81 3.96 -0.77
N VAL A 18 -16.14 3.98 -2.06
CA VAL A 18 -17.49 3.73 -2.54
C VAL A 18 -17.56 2.27 -2.99
N GLN A 19 -18.55 1.53 -2.49
CA GLN A 19 -18.74 0.13 -2.85
C GLN A 19 -18.87 -0.05 -4.38
N GLY A 20 -18.13 -1.01 -4.93
CA GLY A 20 -18.08 -1.33 -6.36
C GLY A 20 -17.10 -0.51 -7.18
N GLN A 21 -16.45 0.52 -6.60
CA GLN A 21 -15.42 1.31 -7.29
C GLN A 21 -14.04 0.67 -7.17
N THR A 22 -13.14 1.07 -8.06
CA THR A 22 -11.71 0.69 -8.02
C THR A 22 -10.87 1.93 -7.73
N TYR A 23 -9.91 1.79 -6.82
CA TYR A 23 -9.02 2.85 -6.39
C TYR A 23 -7.56 2.42 -6.62
N GLU A 24 -6.77 3.29 -7.22
CA GLU A 24 -5.31 3.13 -7.27
C GLU A 24 -4.74 3.61 -5.92
N ILE A 25 -4.02 2.74 -5.22
CA ILE A 25 -3.40 3.05 -3.94
C ILE A 25 -1.90 3.24 -4.15
N ASN A 26 -1.41 4.46 -3.94
CA ASN A 26 0.01 4.77 -4.08
C ASN A 26 0.76 4.54 -2.76
N MET A 27 1.94 3.96 -2.86
CA MET A 27 2.84 3.73 -1.75
C MET A 27 4.25 4.12 -2.14
N SER A 28 4.93 4.86 -1.26
CA SER A 28 6.32 5.25 -1.46
C SER A 28 7.25 4.56 -0.47
N TYR A 29 8.48 4.29 -0.93
CA TYR A 29 9.56 3.72 -0.13
C TYR A 29 10.91 4.22 -0.63
N ILE A 30 11.96 4.08 0.19
CA ILE A 30 13.31 4.53 -0.16
C ILE A 30 14.14 3.31 -0.60
N LYS A 31 14.77 3.41 -1.78
CA LYS A 31 15.76 2.43 -2.24
C LYS A 31 17.14 2.80 -1.69
N PRO A 32 17.83 1.88 -1.00
CA PRO A 32 19.20 2.13 -0.51
C PRO A 32 20.26 2.22 -1.63
N SER A 33 20.03 1.57 -2.76
CA SER A 33 20.94 1.60 -3.92
C SER A 33 20.23 1.17 -5.21
N SER A 34 20.91 1.37 -6.34
CA SER A 34 20.46 0.94 -7.67
C SER A 34 20.26 -0.57 -7.81
N CYS A 35 20.77 -1.36 -6.86
CA CYS A 35 20.62 -2.81 -6.82
C CYS A 35 19.32 -3.29 -6.16
N TYR A 36 18.54 -2.37 -5.60
CA TYR A 36 17.22 -2.62 -5.04
C TYR A 36 16.18 -2.39 -6.14
N VAL A 37 15.73 -3.47 -6.78
CA VAL A 37 14.76 -3.38 -7.88
C VAL A 37 13.40 -3.81 -7.38
N PHE A 38 12.36 -3.00 -7.66
CA PHE A 38 10.98 -3.37 -7.38
C PHE A 38 10.67 -4.75 -7.97
N ASN A 39 10.19 -5.66 -7.14
CA ASN A 39 9.82 -7.01 -7.55
C ASN A 39 8.30 -7.19 -7.53
N ASN A 40 7.67 -6.91 -6.39
CA ASN A 40 6.25 -7.15 -6.21
C ASN A 40 5.66 -6.33 -5.06
N ILE A 41 4.34 -6.26 -5.01
CA ILE A 41 3.58 -5.84 -3.83
C ILE A 41 2.98 -7.10 -3.21
N ILE A 42 3.25 -7.33 -1.93
CA ILE A 42 2.56 -8.35 -1.16
C ILE A 42 1.29 -7.74 -0.62
N PHE A 43 0.16 -8.41 -0.89
CA PHE A 43 -1.17 -7.99 -0.49
C PHE A 43 -1.90 -9.19 0.09
N ASP A 44 -1.97 -9.26 1.43
CA ASP A 44 -2.59 -10.35 2.17
C ASP A 44 -3.94 -9.92 2.75
N ILE A 45 -4.89 -10.85 2.76
CA ILE A 45 -6.30 -10.59 3.09
C ILE A 45 -6.72 -11.49 4.25
N GLU A 46 -7.04 -10.89 5.39
CA GLU A 46 -7.61 -11.58 6.54
C GLU A 46 -8.88 -10.85 7.00
N GLY A 47 -10.06 -11.33 6.57
CA GLY A 47 -11.33 -10.67 6.85
C GLY A 47 -11.38 -9.25 6.26
N HIS A 48 -11.48 -8.24 7.11
CA HIS A 48 -11.43 -6.82 6.73
C HIS A 48 -10.03 -6.21 6.80
N GLU A 49 -9.03 -6.97 7.27
CA GLU A 49 -7.63 -6.53 7.30
C GLU A 49 -6.97 -6.71 5.93
N ARG A 50 -6.13 -5.74 5.55
CA ARG A 50 -5.29 -5.77 4.34
C ARG A 50 -3.85 -5.51 4.73
N THR A 51 -3.03 -6.55 4.76
CA THR A 51 -1.60 -6.40 5.06
C THR A 51 -0.85 -6.15 3.77
N VAL A 52 -0.10 -5.05 3.70
CA VAL A 52 0.56 -4.60 2.48
C VAL A 52 2.04 -4.36 2.73
N ALA A 53 2.89 -4.92 1.86
CA ALA A 53 4.33 -4.72 1.89
C ALA A 53 4.90 -4.60 0.48
N ILE A 54 6.00 -3.86 0.33
CA ILE A 54 6.74 -3.76 -0.92
C ILE A 54 7.89 -4.77 -0.86
N LEU A 55 8.05 -5.56 -1.92
CA LEU A 55 9.12 -6.54 -2.06
C LEU A 55 10.07 -6.10 -3.16
N ASN A 56 11.36 -6.02 -2.84
CA ASN A 56 12.42 -5.80 -3.81
C ASN A 56 13.23 -7.07 -4.04
N THR A 57 13.79 -7.20 -5.24
CA THR A 57 14.95 -8.07 -5.50
C THR A 57 16.21 -7.27 -5.28
N VAL A 58 17.13 -7.81 -4.47
CA VAL A 58 18.41 -7.21 -4.15
C VAL A 58 19.52 -7.98 -4.87
N TYR A 59 20.24 -7.27 -5.73
CA TYR A 59 21.42 -7.79 -6.43
C TYR A 59 22.68 -7.52 -5.61
N GLU A 60 23.47 -8.56 -5.37
CA GLU A 60 24.77 -8.48 -4.69
C GLU A 60 25.87 -8.22 -5.74
N ASP A 61 25.86 -7.03 -6.33
CA ASP A 61 26.90 -6.58 -7.28
C ASP A 61 27.85 -5.59 -6.60
N SER A 62 29.13 -5.60 -6.97
CA SER A 62 30.10 -4.58 -6.58
C SER A 62 29.83 -3.19 -7.14
N ASN A 63 29.00 -3.05 -8.18
CA ASN A 63 28.76 -1.79 -8.89
C ASN A 63 27.48 -1.05 -8.49
N CYS A 64 26.83 -1.44 -7.38
CA CYS A 64 25.64 -0.76 -6.89
C CYS A 64 25.94 0.71 -6.55
N ILE A 65 25.14 1.63 -7.05
CA ILE A 65 25.26 3.06 -6.73
C ILE A 65 24.34 3.34 -5.56
N PRO A 66 24.83 3.88 -4.42
CA PRO A 66 23.98 4.29 -3.32
C PRO A 66 22.87 5.24 -3.81
N GLU A 67 21.65 4.97 -3.39
CA GLU A 67 20.47 5.77 -3.65
C GLU A 67 19.85 6.19 -2.32
N GLY A 68 19.05 7.24 -2.35
CA GLY A 68 18.24 7.68 -1.21
C GLY A 68 16.92 8.27 -1.65
N ASP A 69 16.55 8.04 -2.91
CA ASP A 69 15.38 8.64 -3.52
C ASP A 69 14.12 7.85 -3.18
N SER A 70 13.06 8.60 -2.91
CA SER A 70 11.72 8.04 -2.75
C SER A 70 11.22 7.50 -4.09
N THR A 71 10.81 6.24 -4.09
CA THR A 71 10.18 5.55 -5.22
C THR A 71 8.73 5.27 -4.88
N THR A 72 7.83 5.49 -5.84
CA THR A 72 6.39 5.24 -5.67
C THR A 72 5.96 4.07 -6.57
N VAL A 73 5.16 3.18 -6.00
CA VAL A 73 4.50 2.06 -6.67
C VAL A 73 3.04 2.03 -6.28
N SER A 74 2.20 1.41 -7.11
CA SER A 74 0.76 1.38 -6.88
C SER A 74 0.17 0.01 -7.16
N PHE A 75 -1.02 -0.21 -6.61
CA PHE A 75 -1.89 -1.33 -6.97
C PHE A 75 -3.34 -0.86 -7.04
N ASP A 76 -4.13 -1.53 -7.86
CA ASP A 76 -5.56 -1.29 -7.97
C ASP A 76 -6.34 -2.15 -6.96
N LEU A 77 -7.21 -1.51 -6.20
CA LEU A 77 -8.11 -2.15 -5.26
C LEU A 77 -9.56 -1.97 -5.69
N THR A 78 -10.23 -3.06 -6.05
CA THR A 78 -11.68 -3.09 -6.23
C THR A 78 -12.38 -3.34 -4.90
N VAL A 79 -13.27 -2.43 -4.51
CA VAL A 79 -13.97 -2.45 -3.21
C VAL A 79 -15.26 -3.24 -3.36
N SER A 80 -15.25 -4.50 -2.93
CA SER A 80 -16.41 -5.40 -3.03
C SER A 80 -17.24 -5.50 -1.74
N GLY A 81 -16.59 -5.33 -0.58
CA GLY A 81 -17.23 -5.38 0.74
C GLY A 81 -17.89 -4.07 1.15
N ASN A 82 -18.59 -4.11 2.27
CA ASN A 82 -19.21 -2.97 2.94
C ASN A 82 -18.67 -2.76 4.38
N GLU A 83 -17.67 -3.54 4.78
CA GLU A 83 -16.97 -3.39 6.06
C GLU A 83 -15.84 -2.36 5.93
N VAL A 84 -15.45 -1.75 7.05
CA VAL A 84 -14.29 -0.85 7.13
C VAL A 84 -13.03 -1.65 6.82
N TYR A 85 -12.23 -1.18 5.87
CA TYR A 85 -10.94 -1.79 5.56
C TYR A 85 -9.90 -1.34 6.60
N LEU A 86 -9.20 -2.29 7.23
CA LEU A 86 -8.05 -2.00 8.08
C LEU A 86 -6.77 -2.34 7.32
N PHE A 87 -6.10 -1.33 6.75
CA PHE A 87 -4.81 -1.53 6.12
C PHE A 87 -3.69 -1.57 7.15
N LYS A 88 -2.73 -2.47 6.91
CA LYS A 88 -1.51 -2.65 7.70
C LYS A 88 -0.33 -2.52 6.75
N PHE A 89 0.18 -1.31 6.60
CA PHE A 89 1.33 -1.03 5.71
C PHE A 89 2.63 -1.28 6.46
N TYR A 90 3.46 -2.19 5.96
CA TYR A 90 4.71 -2.61 6.61
C TYR A 90 5.70 -1.45 6.80
N GLN A 91 6.25 -1.30 8.01
CA GLN A 91 7.20 -0.24 8.40
C GLN A 91 8.59 -0.77 8.81
N GLY A 92 8.90 -2.03 8.51
CA GLY A 92 10.15 -2.65 8.92
C GLY A 92 10.03 -3.49 10.19
N SER A 93 11.13 -4.17 10.54
CA SER A 93 11.20 -5.08 11.69
C SER A 93 12.45 -4.78 12.54
N PRO A 94 12.57 -3.59 13.18
CA PRO A 94 13.81 -3.12 13.80
C PRO A 94 14.34 -3.99 14.95
N ASN A 95 13.58 -4.98 15.43
CA ASN A 95 14.01 -5.98 16.42
C ASN A 95 13.51 -7.39 16.05
N GLY A 96 13.33 -7.67 14.76
CA GLY A 96 12.72 -8.92 14.29
C GLY A 96 11.21 -9.02 14.53
N VAL A 97 10.57 -7.92 14.97
CA VAL A 97 9.12 -7.80 15.12
C VAL A 97 8.61 -6.80 14.11
N ASP A 98 7.74 -7.26 13.20
CA ASP A 98 7.15 -6.43 12.16
C ASP A 98 6.32 -5.30 12.77
N GLN A 99 6.50 -4.10 12.22
CA GLN A 99 5.73 -2.91 12.55
C GLN A 99 4.88 -2.52 11.36
N TYR A 100 3.72 -1.91 11.64
CA TYR A 100 2.75 -1.53 10.63
C TYR A 100 2.18 -0.14 10.88
N HIS A 101 2.00 0.63 9.81
CA HIS A 101 1.13 1.80 9.80
C HIS A 101 -0.30 1.35 9.54
N LEU A 102 -1.20 1.65 10.49
CA LEU A 102 -2.60 1.26 10.42
C LEU A 102 -3.44 2.39 9.83
N VAL A 103 -4.26 2.08 8.82
CA VAL A 103 -5.20 3.02 8.21
C VAL A 103 -6.57 2.36 8.11
N GLU A 104 -7.57 2.97 8.74
CA GLU A 104 -8.97 2.56 8.63
C GLU A 104 -9.66 3.35 7.53
N VAL A 105 -10.30 2.65 6.58
CA VAL A 105 -11.02 3.28 5.46
C VAL A 105 -12.46 2.78 5.45
N PRO A 106 -13.45 3.61 5.80
CA PRO A 106 -14.85 3.23 5.75
C PRO A 106 -15.32 3.04 4.30
N VAL A 107 -16.35 2.21 4.12
CA VAL A 107 -17.02 2.01 2.83
C VAL A 107 -18.42 2.60 2.88
N VAL A 108 -18.74 3.45 1.91
CA VAL A 108 -20.08 4.04 1.72
C VAL A 108 -20.84 3.28 0.63
N ASP A 109 -22.15 3.12 0.83
CA ASP A 109 -23.02 2.55 -0.20
C ASP A 109 -23.10 3.50 -1.40
N SER A 110 -22.88 2.97 -2.60
CA SER A 110 -23.00 3.70 -3.86
C SER A 110 -24.32 4.46 -4.03
N ARG A 111 -25.42 3.96 -3.45
CA ARG A 111 -26.75 4.60 -3.50
C ARG A 111 -26.80 5.85 -2.63
N GLU A 112 -26.21 5.81 -1.44
CA GLU A 112 -26.14 6.95 -0.53
C GLU A 112 -25.21 8.04 -1.07
N TYR A 113 -24.08 7.64 -1.65
CA TYR A 113 -23.16 8.55 -2.34
C TYR A 113 -23.86 9.31 -3.49
N ASN A 114 -24.61 8.59 -4.33
CA ASN A 114 -25.33 9.20 -5.45
C ASN A 114 -26.44 10.16 -5.01
N SER A 115 -27.09 9.94 -3.85
CA SER A 115 -28.06 10.91 -3.33
C SER A 115 -27.43 12.23 -2.90
N GLN A 116 -26.23 12.22 -2.31
CA GLN A 116 -25.54 13.46 -1.92
C GLN A 116 -24.99 14.24 -3.11
N ALA A 117 -24.61 13.54 -4.20
CA ALA A 117 -24.17 14.20 -5.43
C ALA A 117 -25.33 14.91 -6.16
N VAL A 118 -26.58 14.46 -5.98
CA VAL A 118 -27.77 15.07 -6.60
C VAL A 118 -28.25 16.31 -5.83
N GLU A 119 -28.15 16.34 -4.51
CA GLU A 119 -28.58 17.48 -3.69
C GLU A 119 -27.64 18.71 -3.78
N ASN A 120 -26.38 18.51 -4.18
CA ASN A 120 -25.39 19.58 -4.35
C ASN A 120 -25.37 20.19 -5.77
N LYS A 121 -26.45 20.03 -6.54
CA LYS A 121 -26.60 20.58 -7.89
C LYS A 121 -27.74 21.59 -8.02
#